data_AF-A0A9E3JJW6-F1
#
_entry.id   AF-A0A9E3JJW6-F1
#
_cell.length_a   1.000
_cell.length_b   1.000
_cell.length_c   1.000
_cell.angle_alpha   90.00
_cell.angle_beta   90.00
_cell.angle_gamma   90.00
#
_symmetry.space_group_name_H-M   'P 1'
#
loop_
_entity.id
_entity.type
_entity.pdbx_description
1 polymer ?
#
loop_
_entity_poly.entity_id
_entity_poly.type
_entity_poly.pdbx_seq_one_letter_code
_entity_poly.pdbx_strand_id
1 'polypeptide(L)'
;MFAALGQWWRYLLGKRSEVAQMDYKDAYMGKVVLDIHRKRRDKRIVLVPLEKLEPIHRIDRENALAATRARTEALRAHRDALLATRTLDGAALQAIIPSVSAIKVVADGDRWLAFEGNGRLYAMREAFAAGDGMQVEVEEYLFDDARSIRRRLARVRRLNRL
;
A
#
# COMPACT_ATOMS: atom_id res chain seq x y z
N MET A 1 21.54 1.02 -0.62
CA MET A 1 20.32 1.23 0.19
C MET A 1 19.69 2.63 0.06
N PHE A 2 20.40 3.65 -0.46
CA PHE A 2 19.86 5.01 -0.69
C PHE A 2 19.18 5.24 -2.07
N ALA A 3 19.43 4.37 -3.06
CA ALA A 3 18.95 4.56 -4.43
C ALA A 3 17.42 4.43 -4.59
N ALA A 4 16.78 3.49 -3.90
CA ALA A 4 15.33 3.27 -3.98
C ALA A 4 14.51 4.41 -3.34
N LEU A 5 15.01 4.97 -2.23
CA LEU A 5 14.45 6.19 -1.64
C LEU A 5 14.59 7.38 -2.60
N GLY A 6 15.74 7.53 -3.27
CA GLY A 6 15.95 8.60 -4.24
C GLY A 6 15.09 8.53 -5.50
N GLN A 7 14.66 7.32 -5.91
CA GLN A 7 13.76 7.11 -7.05
C GLN A 7 12.29 7.35 -6.67
N TRP A 8 11.89 6.97 -5.45
CA TRP A 8 10.58 7.30 -4.87
C TRP A 8 10.43 8.80 -4.60
N TRP A 9 11.48 9.43 -4.05
CA TRP A 9 11.55 10.88 -3.91
C TRP A 9 11.56 11.59 -5.26
N ARG A 10 12.23 11.07 -6.30
CA ARG A 10 12.13 11.62 -7.66
C ARG A 10 10.79 11.38 -8.32
N TYR A 11 10.05 10.32 -7.97
CA TYR A 11 8.68 10.11 -8.42
C TYR A 11 7.70 11.10 -7.73
N LEU A 12 7.86 11.33 -6.43
CA LEU A 12 7.10 12.34 -5.68
C LEU A 12 7.49 13.77 -6.06
N LEU A 13 8.78 14.04 -6.26
CA LEU A 13 9.31 15.35 -6.64
C LEU A 13 9.22 15.61 -8.14
N GLY A 14 9.13 14.60 -9.00
CA GLY A 14 8.88 14.76 -10.44
C GLY A 14 7.51 15.38 -10.74
N LYS A 15 6.65 15.42 -9.72
CA LYS A 15 5.38 16.13 -9.69
C LYS A 15 5.55 17.56 -9.13
N ARG A 16 6.57 18.30 -9.56
CA ARG A 16 6.85 19.68 -9.07
C ARG A 16 5.68 20.66 -9.30
N SER A 17 4.82 20.41 -10.28
CA SER A 17 3.57 21.16 -10.48
C SER A 17 2.48 20.85 -9.43
N GLU A 18 2.54 19.71 -8.74
CA GLU A 18 1.63 19.34 -7.64
C GLU A 18 2.11 19.81 -6.26
N VAL A 19 3.41 20.12 -6.09
CA VAL A 19 3.95 20.64 -4.81
C VAL A 19 3.37 22.02 -4.48
N ALA A 20 2.98 22.80 -5.49
CA ALA A 20 2.26 24.05 -5.32
C ALA A 20 0.82 23.88 -4.77
N GLN A 21 0.27 22.66 -4.81
CA GLN A 21 -1.06 22.31 -4.32
C GLN A 21 -1.02 21.38 -3.09
N MET A 22 0.15 21.22 -2.46
CA MET A 22 0.32 20.25 -1.39
C MET A 22 -0.41 20.70 -0.12
N ASP A 23 -1.61 20.17 0.10
CA ASP A 23 -2.40 20.40 1.31
C ASP A 23 -1.66 19.81 2.53
N TYR A 24 -1.94 20.34 3.71
CA TYR A 24 -1.34 19.93 4.98
C TYR A 24 -1.40 18.39 5.17
N LYS A 25 -2.50 17.76 4.74
CA LYS A 25 -2.66 16.30 4.81
C LYS A 25 -1.57 15.54 4.04
N ASP A 26 -1.17 16.04 2.86
CA ASP A 26 -0.20 15.39 1.98
C ASP A 26 1.22 15.54 2.54
N ALA A 27 1.53 16.73 3.04
CA ALA A 27 2.78 17.00 3.76
C ALA A 27 2.92 16.10 4.99
N TYR A 28 1.85 16.00 5.80
CA TYR A 28 1.81 15.18 6.99
C TYR A 28 1.96 13.70 6.65
N MET A 29 1.26 13.20 5.63
CA MET A 29 1.39 11.83 5.16
C MET A 29 2.82 11.51 4.72
N GLY A 30 3.43 12.37 3.88
CA GLY A 30 4.82 12.20 3.45
C GLY A 30 5.79 12.11 4.64
N LYS A 31 5.63 13.01 5.61
CA LYS A 31 6.41 12.98 6.86
C LYS A 31 6.22 11.68 7.64
N VAL A 32 4.99 11.17 7.73
CA VAL A 32 4.70 9.91 8.43
C VAL A 32 5.34 8.70 7.73
N VAL A 33 5.28 8.64 6.39
CA VAL A 33 5.92 7.59 5.61
C VAL A 33 7.45 7.63 5.80
N LEU A 34 8.05 8.81 5.82
CA LEU A 34 9.48 8.96 6.11
C LEU A 34 9.84 8.51 7.52
N ASP A 35 9.03 8.88 8.52
CA ASP A 35 9.19 8.41 9.89
C ASP A 35 9.12 6.88 9.97
N ILE A 36 8.19 6.26 9.24
CA ILE A 36 8.06 4.80 9.14
C ILE A 36 9.34 4.18 8.58
N HIS A 37 9.89 4.70 7.47
CA HIS A 37 11.14 4.16 6.94
C HIS A 37 12.33 4.36 7.88
N ARG A 38 12.42 5.52 8.53
CA ARG A 38 13.54 5.87 9.42
C ARG A 38 13.53 5.10 10.73
N LYS A 39 12.34 4.84 11.29
CA LYS A 39 12.18 4.27 12.62
C LYS A 39 11.95 2.76 12.63
N ARG A 40 11.82 2.13 11.45
CA ARG A 40 11.69 0.67 11.39
C ARG A 40 12.94 0.03 12.01
N ARG A 41 12.73 -0.94 12.87
CA ARG A 41 13.79 -1.81 13.40
C ARG A 41 14.09 -2.91 12.40
N ASP A 42 13.05 -3.50 11.82
CA ASP A 42 13.15 -4.66 10.95
C ASP A 42 11.96 -4.73 9.97
N LYS A 43 11.99 -5.69 9.05
CA LYS A 43 10.92 -6.01 8.12
C LYS A 43 10.83 -7.51 7.88
N ARG A 44 9.62 -8.02 7.63
CA ARG A 44 9.39 -9.41 7.27
C ARG A 44 8.37 -9.53 6.13
N ILE A 45 8.48 -10.60 5.37
CA ILE A 45 7.49 -10.98 4.36
C ILE A 45 6.48 -11.90 5.01
N VAL A 46 5.19 -11.55 4.90
CA VAL A 46 4.08 -12.30 5.51
C VAL A 46 2.90 -12.37 4.54
N LEU A 47 2.17 -13.48 4.56
CA LEU A 47 0.87 -13.60 3.93
C LEU A 47 -0.21 -13.12 4.91
N VAL A 48 -1.08 -12.21 4.45
CA VAL A 48 -2.18 -11.69 5.26
C VAL A 48 -3.50 -11.73 4.50
N PRO A 49 -4.65 -11.87 5.18
CA PRO A 49 -5.94 -11.86 4.49
C PRO A 49 -6.22 -10.51 3.82
N LEU A 50 -6.68 -10.53 2.57
CA LEU A 50 -6.99 -9.32 1.81
C LEU A 50 -8.06 -8.47 2.52
N GLU A 51 -9.04 -9.09 3.17
CA GLU A 51 -10.07 -8.35 3.90
C GLU A 51 -9.55 -7.61 5.15
N LYS A 52 -8.37 -7.98 5.65
CA LYS A 52 -7.71 -7.35 6.81
C LYS A 52 -6.67 -6.29 6.44
N LEU A 53 -6.35 -6.16 5.15
CA LEU A 53 -5.49 -5.10 4.64
C LEU A 53 -6.28 -3.82 4.44
N GLU A 54 -5.82 -2.70 5.00
CA GLU A 54 -6.55 -1.45 5.02
C GLU A 54 -5.67 -0.27 4.52
N PRO A 55 -6.18 0.59 3.62
CA PRO A 55 -5.39 1.69 3.09
C PRO A 55 -5.24 2.82 4.13
N ILE A 56 -4.15 3.59 4.06
CA ILE A 56 -4.01 4.79 4.92
C ILE A 56 -4.57 6.07 4.27
N HIS A 57 -4.81 6.03 2.95
CA HIS A 57 -5.37 7.14 2.17
C HIS A 57 -6.17 6.62 0.98
N ARG A 58 -7.06 7.46 0.42
CA ARG A 58 -7.83 7.14 -0.78
C ARG A 58 -7.01 7.40 -2.04
N ILE A 59 -7.41 6.78 -3.15
CA ILE A 59 -6.89 7.11 -4.48
C ILE A 59 -7.85 8.11 -5.10
N ASP A 60 -7.39 9.34 -5.34
CA ASP A 60 -8.19 10.44 -5.86
C ASP A 60 -7.66 11.01 -7.19
N ARG A 61 -6.40 10.75 -7.52
CA ARG A 61 -5.77 11.27 -8.73
C ARG A 61 -6.10 10.43 -9.95
N GLU A 62 -6.47 11.08 -11.05
CA GLU A 62 -6.90 10.43 -12.30
C GLU A 62 -5.89 9.40 -12.82
N ASN A 63 -4.61 9.74 -12.89
CA ASN A 63 -3.56 8.80 -13.31
C ASN A 63 -3.46 7.58 -12.38
N ALA A 64 -3.66 7.76 -11.07
CA ALA A 64 -3.63 6.67 -10.11
C ALA A 64 -4.90 5.80 -10.20
N LEU A 65 -6.05 6.41 -10.53
CA LEU A 65 -7.29 5.69 -10.83
C LEU A 65 -7.15 4.85 -12.10
N ALA A 66 -6.60 5.41 -13.18
CA ALA A 66 -6.37 4.67 -14.43
C ALA A 66 -5.44 3.47 -14.21
N ALA A 67 -4.33 3.66 -13.50
CA ALA A 67 -3.42 2.57 -13.15
C ALA A 67 -4.05 1.53 -12.21
N THR A 68 -5.01 1.93 -11.37
CA THR A 68 -5.77 1.00 -10.52
C THR A 68 -6.73 0.17 -11.35
N ARG A 69 -7.49 0.79 -12.25
CA ARG A 69 -8.40 0.08 -13.18
C ARG A 69 -7.68 -0.93 -14.05
N ALA A 70 -6.53 -0.55 -14.64
CA ALA A 70 -5.73 -1.47 -15.45
C ALA A 70 -5.28 -2.70 -14.65
N ARG A 71 -4.91 -2.51 -13.38
CA ARG A 71 -4.57 -3.62 -12.47
C ARG A 71 -5.78 -4.48 -12.11
N THR A 72 -6.94 -3.85 -11.88
CA THR A 72 -8.20 -4.58 -11.62
C THR A 72 -8.52 -5.51 -12.79
N GLU A 73 -8.43 -5.02 -14.03
CA GLU A 73 -8.70 -5.84 -15.22
C GLU A 73 -7.67 -6.97 -15.40
N ALA A 74 -6.39 -6.71 -15.15
CA ALA A 74 -5.37 -7.76 -15.17
C ALA A 74 -5.67 -8.86 -14.13
N LEU A 75 -6.06 -8.49 -12.91
CA LEU A 75 -6.46 -9.46 -11.88
C LEU A 75 -7.71 -10.24 -12.29
N ARG A 76 -8.70 -9.58 -12.88
CA ARG A 76 -9.93 -10.23 -13.38
C ARG A 76 -9.64 -11.26 -14.45
N ALA A 77 -8.72 -10.96 -15.37
CA ALA A 77 -8.29 -11.89 -16.41
C ALA A 77 -7.63 -13.17 -15.84
N HIS A 78 -7.10 -13.13 -14.63
CA HIS A 78 -6.48 -14.27 -13.94
C HIS A 78 -7.29 -14.77 -12.74
N ARG A 79 -8.55 -14.34 -12.59
CA ARG A 79 -9.33 -14.52 -11.35
C ARG A 79 -9.47 -15.99 -10.95
N ASP A 80 -9.87 -16.85 -11.88
CA ASP A 80 -10.15 -18.26 -11.58
C ASP A 80 -8.88 -19.01 -11.13
N ALA A 81 -7.75 -18.74 -11.79
CA ALA A 81 -6.45 -19.30 -11.40
C ALA A 81 -6.03 -18.82 -10.01
N LEU A 82 -6.25 -17.55 -9.68
CA LEU A 82 -5.92 -16.97 -8.38
C LEU A 82 -6.86 -17.48 -7.27
N LEU A 83 -8.12 -17.76 -7.56
CA LEU A 83 -9.05 -18.36 -6.61
C LEU A 83 -8.75 -19.83 -6.30
N ALA A 84 -8.11 -20.56 -7.22
CA ALA A 84 -7.68 -21.93 -6.98
C ALA A 84 -6.60 -22.01 -5.89
N THR A 85 -5.68 -21.04 -5.85
CA THR A 85 -4.58 -20.99 -4.86
C THR A 85 -4.88 -20.09 -3.67
N ARG A 86 -5.84 -19.17 -3.82
CA ARG A 86 -6.21 -18.12 -2.87
C ARG A 86 -5.02 -17.29 -2.38
N THR A 87 -3.96 -17.20 -3.18
CA THR A 87 -2.70 -16.59 -2.77
C THR A 87 -2.17 -15.68 -3.86
N LEU A 88 -1.84 -14.45 -3.48
CA LEU A 88 -1.10 -13.47 -4.27
C LEU A 88 0.26 -13.25 -3.61
N ASP A 89 1.23 -14.08 -3.98
CA ASP A 89 2.62 -13.94 -3.55
C ASP A 89 3.36 -12.83 -4.32
N GLY A 90 4.61 -12.53 -3.93
CA GLY A 90 5.40 -11.50 -4.57
C GLY A 90 5.62 -11.73 -6.08
N ALA A 91 5.71 -12.97 -6.52
CA ALA A 91 5.90 -13.32 -7.93
C ALA A 91 4.63 -13.08 -8.74
N ALA A 92 3.47 -13.56 -8.26
CA ALA A 92 2.17 -13.32 -8.88
C ALA A 92 1.83 -11.83 -8.91
N LEU A 93 2.09 -11.10 -7.81
CA LEU A 93 1.89 -9.66 -7.75
C LEU A 93 2.74 -8.92 -8.79
N GLN A 94 4.01 -9.32 -8.97
CA GLN A 94 4.90 -8.67 -9.93
C GLN A 94 4.54 -9.02 -11.38
N ALA A 95 4.10 -10.25 -11.64
CA ALA A 95 3.70 -10.68 -12.98
C ALA A 95 2.38 -10.03 -13.44
N ILE A 96 1.38 -9.94 -12.55
CA ILE A 96 0.02 -9.53 -12.92
C ILE A 96 -0.21 -8.03 -12.71
N ILE A 97 0.29 -7.47 -11.60
CA ILE A 97 0.08 -6.07 -11.22
C ILE A 97 1.40 -5.37 -10.82
N PRO A 98 2.37 -5.27 -11.74
CA PRO A 98 3.73 -4.84 -11.43
C PRO A 98 3.81 -3.50 -10.68
N SER A 99 4.77 -3.42 -9.77
CA SER A 99 5.07 -2.21 -9.00
C SER A 99 6.55 -2.14 -8.65
N VAL A 100 7.07 -0.92 -8.48
CA VAL A 100 8.47 -0.68 -8.10
C VAL A 100 8.77 -1.03 -6.64
N SER A 101 7.75 -1.19 -5.80
CA SER A 101 7.91 -1.60 -4.40
C SER A 101 6.88 -2.66 -4.01
N ALA A 102 7.14 -3.39 -2.93
CA ALA A 102 6.18 -4.30 -2.30
C ALA A 102 4.99 -3.54 -1.67
N ILE A 103 3.91 -4.24 -1.31
CA ILE A 103 2.84 -3.66 -0.48
C ILE A 103 3.41 -3.62 0.92
N LYS A 104 3.54 -2.43 1.51
CA LYS A 104 4.19 -2.29 2.82
C LYS A 104 3.19 -1.88 3.87
N VAL A 105 3.28 -2.57 4.99
CA VAL A 105 2.26 -2.50 6.02
C VAL A 105 2.84 -2.32 7.42
N VAL A 106 2.00 -1.82 8.31
CA VAL A 106 2.22 -1.88 9.76
C VAL A 106 1.02 -2.62 10.36
N ALA A 107 1.26 -3.63 11.20
CA ALA A 107 0.18 -4.29 11.93
C ALA A 107 -0.51 -3.31 12.89
N ASP A 108 -1.83 -3.43 12.99
CA ASP A 108 -2.69 -2.69 13.91
C ASP A 108 -3.78 -3.60 14.47
N GLY A 109 -3.47 -4.26 15.59
CA GLY A 109 -4.35 -5.27 16.17
C GLY A 109 -4.46 -6.48 15.26
N ASP A 110 -5.68 -6.77 14.80
CA ASP A 110 -6.00 -7.84 13.86
C ASP A 110 -5.93 -7.42 12.38
N ARG A 111 -5.53 -6.18 12.09
CA ARG A 111 -5.47 -5.59 10.74
C ARG A 111 -4.06 -5.17 10.35
N TRP A 112 -3.89 -4.85 9.08
CA TRP A 112 -2.64 -4.31 8.53
C TRP A 112 -2.89 -3.02 7.76
N LEU A 113 -2.21 -1.95 8.16
CA LEU A 113 -2.33 -0.63 7.52
C LEU A 113 -1.31 -0.48 6.40
N ALA A 114 -1.77 -0.46 5.15
CA ALA A 114 -0.94 -0.29 3.96
C ALA A 114 -0.55 1.18 3.78
N PHE A 115 0.73 1.49 4.04
CA PHE A 115 1.29 2.82 3.83
C PHE A 115 1.99 2.98 2.48
N GLU A 116 2.31 1.86 1.81
CA GLU A 116 2.70 1.81 0.40
C GLU A 116 1.91 0.70 -0.32
N GLY A 117 1.66 0.90 -1.61
CA GLY A 117 0.97 -0.10 -2.44
C GLY A 117 -0.56 0.02 -2.48
N ASN A 118 -1.13 1.15 -2.03
CA ASN A 118 -2.58 1.38 -2.02
C ASN A 118 -3.25 1.11 -3.39
N GLY A 119 -2.62 1.51 -4.50
CA GLY A 119 -3.10 1.20 -5.87
C GLY A 119 -3.35 -0.28 -6.13
N ARG A 120 -2.47 -1.15 -5.64
CA ARG A 120 -2.67 -2.61 -5.75
C ARG A 120 -3.75 -3.09 -4.79
N LEU A 121 -3.79 -2.55 -3.57
CA LEU A 121 -4.83 -2.91 -2.59
C LEU A 121 -6.24 -2.61 -3.10
N TYR A 122 -6.46 -1.42 -3.67
CA TYR A 122 -7.74 -1.07 -4.27
C TYR A 122 -8.08 -1.99 -5.45
N ALA A 123 -7.13 -2.25 -6.34
CA ALA A 123 -7.36 -3.16 -7.47
C ALA A 123 -7.73 -4.58 -7.03
N MET A 124 -7.05 -5.13 -6.01
CA MET A 124 -7.38 -6.44 -5.45
C MET A 124 -8.77 -6.46 -4.81
N ARG A 125 -9.15 -5.42 -4.06
CA ARG A 125 -10.49 -5.29 -3.46
C ARG A 125 -11.61 -5.14 -4.48
N GLU A 126 -11.31 -4.65 -5.69
CA GLU A 126 -12.27 -4.60 -6.81
C GLU A 126 -12.36 -5.91 -7.61
N ALA A 127 -11.30 -6.72 -7.60
CA ALA A 127 -11.22 -7.99 -8.32
C ALA A 127 -11.73 -9.19 -7.50
N PHE A 128 -11.63 -9.11 -6.16
CA PHE A 128 -11.98 -10.19 -5.24
C PHE A 128 -12.98 -9.72 -4.18
N ALA A 129 -13.93 -10.58 -3.84
CA ALA A 129 -14.86 -10.36 -2.75
C ALA A 129 -14.21 -10.71 -1.40
N ALA A 130 -14.68 -10.12 -0.31
CA ALA A 130 -14.19 -10.45 1.05
C ALA A 130 -14.36 -11.93 1.42
N GLY A 131 -15.33 -12.62 0.81
CA GLY A 131 -15.56 -14.06 1.01
C GLY A 131 -14.64 -14.98 0.18
N ASP A 132 -13.85 -14.44 -0.74
CA ASP A 132 -12.98 -15.25 -1.62
C ASP A 132 -11.78 -15.87 -0.85
N GLY A 133 -11.50 -15.39 0.37
CA GLY A 133 -10.47 -15.95 1.25
C GLY A 133 -9.03 -15.70 0.79
N MET A 134 -8.83 -14.66 -0.02
CA MET A 134 -7.53 -14.32 -0.60
C MET A 134 -6.49 -13.95 0.46
N GLN A 135 -5.31 -14.55 0.36
CA GLN A 135 -4.10 -14.17 1.08
C GLN A 135 -3.18 -13.36 0.17
N VAL A 136 -2.55 -12.32 0.71
CA VAL A 136 -1.67 -11.42 -0.04
C VAL A 136 -0.33 -11.30 0.67
N GLU A 137 0.75 -11.44 -0.07
CA GLU A 137 2.09 -11.25 0.45
C GLU A 137 2.40 -9.76 0.60
N VAL A 138 2.85 -9.38 1.80
CA VAL A 138 3.17 -8.00 2.16
C VAL A 138 4.49 -7.91 2.91
N GLU A 139 5.15 -6.76 2.80
CA GLU A 139 6.33 -6.41 3.59
C GLU A 139 5.87 -5.69 4.87
N GLU A 140 5.83 -6.40 5.98
CA GLU A 140 5.46 -5.85 7.29
C GLU A 140 6.66 -5.18 7.97
N TYR A 141 6.49 -3.93 8.40
CA TYR A 141 7.51 -3.17 9.12
C TYR A 141 7.32 -3.31 10.62
N LEU A 142 8.43 -3.60 11.31
CA LEU A 142 8.49 -3.78 12.76
C LEU A 142 9.19 -2.58 13.40
N PHE A 143 8.75 -2.19 14.60
CA PHE A 143 9.21 -0.99 15.30
C PHE A 143 9.36 -1.25 16.79
N ASP A 144 10.33 -0.58 17.43
CA ASP A 144 10.42 -0.54 18.88
C ASP A 144 9.22 0.20 19.50
N ASP A 145 8.81 1.32 18.89
CA ASP A 145 7.63 2.11 19.30
C ASP A 145 6.51 2.02 18.25
N ALA A 146 5.94 0.82 18.11
CA ALA A 146 4.82 0.56 17.20
C ALA A 146 3.58 1.40 17.54
N ARG A 147 3.34 1.70 18.83
CA ARG A 147 2.19 2.53 19.26
C ARG A 147 2.25 3.93 18.66
N SER A 148 3.41 4.55 18.65
CA SER A 148 3.62 5.89 18.10
C SER A 148 3.47 5.92 16.58
N ILE A 149 3.90 4.88 15.86
CA ILE A 149 3.66 4.75 14.41
C ILE A 149 2.16 4.60 14.13
N ARG A 150 1.47 3.69 14.83
CA ARG A 150 0.03 3.48 14.66
C ARG A 150 -0.79 4.75 14.91
N ARG A 151 -0.48 5.51 15.97
CA ARG A 151 -1.12 6.83 16.21
C ARG A 151 -0.93 7.80 15.04
N ARG A 152 0.24 7.82 14.41
CA ARG A 152 0.51 8.67 13.25
C ARG A 152 -0.30 8.22 12.04
N LEU A 153 -0.35 6.92 11.77
CA LEU A 153 -1.15 6.34 10.68
C LEU A 153 -2.65 6.58 10.88
N ALA A 154 -3.17 6.40 12.10
CA ALA A 154 -4.56 6.72 12.43
C ALA A 154 -4.88 8.21 12.18
N ARG A 155 -3.94 9.12 12.48
CA ARG A 155 -4.09 10.54 12.14
C ARG A 155 -4.12 10.77 10.63
N VAL A 156 -3.27 10.09 9.84
CA VAL A 156 -3.32 10.17 8.36
C VAL A 156 -4.69 9.71 7.85
N ARG A 157 -5.19 8.57 8.33
CA ARG A 157 -6.50 8.04 7.95
C ARG A 157 -7.64 9.01 8.25
N ARG A 158 -7.66 9.58 9.46
CA ARG A 158 -8.66 10.58 9.84
C ARG A 158 -8.63 11.82 8.94
N LEU A 159 -7.44 12.31 8.58
CA LEU A 159 -7.30 13.43 7.61
C LEU A 159 -7.81 13.05 6.22
N ASN A 160 -7.80 11.76 5.88
CA ASN A 160 -8.31 11.20 4.62
C ASN A 160 -9.75 10.66 4.71
N ARG A 161 -10.45 10.90 5.83
CA ARG A 161 -11.83 10.43 6.07
C ARG A 161 -11.96 8.90 5.90
N LEU A 162 -11.04 8.17 6.51
CA LEU A 162 -10.95 6.71 6.59
C LEU A 162 -10.91 6.20 8.03
#